data_AF-A0A2P1C9T7-F1
#
_entry.id   AF-A0A2P1C9T7-F1
#
_cell.length_a   1.000
_cell.length_b   1.000
_cell.length_c   1.000
_cell.angle_alpha   90.00
_cell.angle_beta   90.00
_cell.angle_gamma   90.00
#
_symmetry.space_group_name_H-M   'P 1'
#
loop_
_entity.id
_entity.type
_entity.pdbx_description
1 polymer ?
#
loop_
_entity_poly.entity_id
_entity_poly.type
_entity_poly.pdbx_seq_one_letter_code
_entity_poly.pdbx_strand_id
1 'polypeptide(L)'
;VAHLRRESPFDGGLPATPPLVLRERLLAQQQGRVDELRHAKYEGILESTPAITVLRGSARFQDSHTLSVELVEGGERIVTFDRCLIATGASAAVPPIPGLQDTPFWNSEKALASSSIPQRLAVIGSSVVALELAQAFARLGSRVTILARNSLFFREDPAIGAALTAAFRLEGIEVLEQTQASQVAHANGEFVLTTKHGEVRVDQLLVATGRTPNTHGLNLEAAGVQLDERGAIQIDQGMRSSKADIYAAGDCTNQPQFVYVAAAAGNRAAI
;
A
#
# COMPACT_ATOMS: atom_id res chain seq x y z
N VAL A 1 -13.61 -0.71 -19.84
CA VAL A 1 -13.99 -1.54 -21.00
C VAL A 1 -14.59 -2.89 -20.59
N ALA A 2 -13.93 -3.67 -19.72
CA ALA A 2 -14.45 -5.01 -19.38
C ALA A 2 -15.84 -5.02 -18.72
N HIS A 3 -16.02 -4.18 -17.69
CA HIS A 3 -17.30 -3.98 -17.01
C HIS A 3 -18.41 -3.50 -17.97
N LEU A 4 -18.13 -2.46 -18.78
CA LEU A 4 -19.10 -1.89 -19.73
C LEU A 4 -19.61 -2.85 -20.81
N ARG A 5 -18.90 -3.95 -21.10
CA ARG A 5 -19.35 -4.95 -22.08
C ARG A 5 -20.34 -5.97 -21.51
N ARG A 6 -20.58 -5.96 -20.20
CA ARG A 6 -21.54 -6.86 -19.53
C ARG A 6 -22.98 -6.40 -19.65
N GLU A 7 -23.20 -5.17 -20.10
CA GLU A 7 -24.52 -4.60 -20.36
C GLU A 7 -24.55 -4.08 -21.80
N SER A 8 -25.72 -4.10 -22.42
CA SER A 8 -25.93 -3.50 -23.73
C SER A 8 -27.19 -2.66 -23.67
N PRO A 9 -27.14 -1.35 -24.00
CA PRO A 9 -28.32 -0.51 -24.09
C PRO A 9 -29.12 -0.74 -25.38
N PHE A 10 -28.71 -1.71 -26.22
CA PHE A 10 -29.37 -2.01 -27.48
C PHE A 10 -30.20 -3.28 -27.34
N ASP A 11 -31.52 -3.11 -27.17
CA ASP A 11 -32.53 -4.12 -26.83
C ASP A 11 -32.75 -5.28 -27.85
N GLY A 12 -31.82 -5.48 -28.79
CA GLY A 12 -31.94 -6.57 -29.77
C GLY A 12 -30.90 -6.57 -30.90
N GLY A 13 -30.04 -5.55 -30.99
CA GLY A 13 -29.03 -5.45 -32.05
C GLY A 13 -27.62 -5.87 -31.67
N LEU A 14 -27.29 -5.82 -30.37
CA LEU A 14 -25.94 -6.14 -29.89
C LEU A 14 -26.04 -6.76 -28.49
N PRO A 15 -25.82 -8.07 -28.33
CA PRO A 15 -25.90 -8.69 -27.01
C PRO A 15 -24.73 -8.25 -26.13
N ALA A 16 -24.99 -8.12 -24.84
CA ALA A 16 -23.93 -8.01 -23.84
C ALA A 16 -23.00 -9.24 -23.94
N THR A 17 -21.69 -9.01 -23.88
CA THR A 17 -20.69 -10.08 -23.97
C THR A 17 -19.64 -9.87 -22.88
N PRO A 18 -19.71 -10.63 -21.77
CA PRO A 18 -18.68 -10.61 -20.74
C PRO A 18 -17.33 -10.98 -21.36
N PRO A 19 -16.31 -10.11 -21.30
CA PRO A 19 -15.02 -10.44 -21.89
C PRO A 19 -14.30 -11.47 -21.03
N LEU A 20 -13.59 -12.38 -21.70
CA LEU A 20 -12.66 -13.29 -21.04
C LEU A 20 -11.47 -12.48 -20.50
N VAL A 21 -11.25 -12.54 -19.18
CA VAL A 21 -10.12 -11.89 -18.51
C VAL A 21 -9.04 -12.94 -18.26
N LEU A 22 -7.92 -12.83 -18.99
CA LEU A 22 -6.74 -13.67 -18.81
C LEU A 22 -5.78 -13.00 -17.80
N ARG A 23 -6.04 -13.16 -16.51
CA ARG A 23 -5.29 -12.44 -15.45
C ARG A 23 -3.78 -12.69 -15.51
N GLU A 24 -3.34 -13.92 -15.79
CA GLU A 24 -1.91 -14.23 -15.93
C GLU A 24 -1.23 -13.37 -17.01
N ARG A 25 -1.88 -13.13 -18.15
CA ARG A 25 -1.35 -12.26 -19.21
C ARG A 25 -1.34 -10.79 -18.82
N LEU A 26 -2.37 -10.33 -18.12
CA LEU A 26 -2.42 -8.96 -17.59
C LEU A 26 -1.34 -8.74 -16.52
N LEU A 27 -1.11 -9.73 -15.66
CA LEU A 27 -0.06 -9.71 -14.65
C LEU A 27 1.33 -9.71 -15.31
N ALA A 28 1.57 -10.56 -16.31
CA ALA A 28 2.83 -10.57 -17.05
C ALA A 28 3.11 -9.23 -17.73
N GLN A 29 2.09 -8.60 -18.34
CA GLN A 29 2.22 -7.27 -18.93
C GLN A 29 2.53 -6.20 -17.87
N GLN A 30 1.82 -6.24 -16.73
CA GLN A 30 2.06 -5.35 -15.59
C GLN A 30 3.49 -5.50 -15.07
N GLN A 31 3.94 -6.74 -14.83
CA GLN A 31 5.26 -7.04 -14.30
C GLN A 31 6.37 -6.63 -15.26
N GLY A 32 6.20 -6.89 -16.56
CA GLY A 32 7.15 -6.44 -17.58
C GLY A 32 7.35 -4.92 -17.56
N ARG A 33 6.28 -4.15 -17.36
CA ARG A 33 6.39 -2.68 -17.22
C ARG A 33 7.04 -2.25 -15.92
N VAL A 34 6.77 -2.95 -14.82
CA VAL A 34 7.43 -2.70 -13.52
C VAL A 34 8.93 -2.94 -13.63
N ASP A 35 9.34 -4.06 -14.23
CA ASP A 35 10.75 -4.43 -14.38
C ASP A 35 11.49 -3.47 -15.31
N GLU A 36 10.88 -3.11 -16.45
CA GLU A 36 11.41 -2.11 -17.37
C GLU A 36 11.68 -0.77 -16.67
N LEU A 37 10.71 -0.27 -15.90
CA LEU A 37 10.84 1.01 -15.20
C LEU A 37 11.81 0.93 -14.02
N ARG A 38 11.84 -0.19 -13.28
CA ARG A 38 12.82 -0.41 -12.20
C ARG A 38 14.25 -0.30 -12.74
N HIS A 39 14.52 -1.02 -13.82
CA HIS A 39 15.84 -1.02 -14.44
C HIS A 39 16.18 0.37 -14.99
N ALA A 40 15.30 0.94 -15.83
CA ALA A 40 15.60 2.18 -16.55
C ALA A 40 15.64 3.44 -15.67
N LYS A 41 14.92 3.47 -14.54
CA LYS A 41 14.76 4.67 -13.71
C LYS A 41 15.39 4.57 -12.32
N TYR A 42 15.89 3.40 -11.93
CA TYR A 42 16.53 3.21 -10.63
C TYR A 42 17.86 2.45 -10.76
N GLU A 43 17.82 1.17 -11.11
CA GLU A 43 19.02 0.30 -11.08
C GLU A 43 20.09 0.83 -12.03
N GLY A 44 19.76 1.06 -13.29
CA GLY A 44 20.71 1.56 -14.28
C GLY A 44 21.27 2.95 -13.96
N ILE A 45 20.50 3.82 -13.28
CA ILE A 45 20.99 5.15 -12.86
C ILE A 45 21.99 5.00 -11.70
N LEU A 46 21.66 4.18 -10.70
CA LEU A 46 22.52 3.94 -9.55
C LEU A 46 23.83 3.26 -9.97
N GLU A 47 23.76 2.23 -10.81
CA GLU A 47 24.92 1.47 -11.29
C GLU A 47 25.84 2.30 -12.19
N SER A 48 25.28 3.19 -13.01
CA SER A 48 26.07 4.01 -13.93
C SER A 48 26.62 5.30 -13.31
N THR A 49 26.33 5.60 -12.04
CA THR A 49 26.80 6.81 -11.35
C THR A 49 27.97 6.46 -10.41
N PRO A 50 29.24 6.73 -10.78
CA PRO A 50 30.40 6.26 -10.01
C PRO A 50 30.50 6.83 -8.58
N ALA A 51 29.84 7.96 -8.32
CA ALA A 51 29.80 8.59 -7.01
C ALA A 51 28.80 7.94 -6.03
N ILE A 52 27.98 6.99 -6.48
CA ILE A 52 26.98 6.30 -5.65
C ILE A 52 27.45 4.87 -5.39
N THR A 53 27.55 4.50 -4.12
CA THR A 53 27.77 3.11 -3.69
C THR A 53 26.46 2.53 -3.16
N VAL A 54 25.97 1.46 -3.77
CA VAL A 54 24.78 0.75 -3.32
C VAL A 54 25.16 -0.39 -2.38
N LEU A 55 24.55 -0.45 -1.21
CA LEU A 55 24.64 -1.57 -0.28
C LEU A 55 23.28 -2.27 -0.21
N ARG A 56 23.26 -3.57 -0.49
CA ARG A 56 22.06 -4.41 -0.33
C ARG A 56 22.04 -4.97 1.08
N GLY A 57 21.26 -4.35 1.96
CA GLY A 57 21.19 -4.72 3.36
C GLY A 57 20.21 -3.85 4.16
N SER A 58 20.10 -4.14 5.45
CA SER A 58 19.28 -3.40 6.40
C SER A 58 20.16 -2.51 7.28
N ALA A 59 19.94 -1.20 7.22
CA ALA A 59 20.72 -0.22 7.98
C ALA A 59 20.04 0.14 9.31
N ARG A 60 20.85 0.30 10.37
CA ARG A 60 20.44 0.86 11.67
C ARG A 60 21.52 1.79 12.21
N PHE A 61 21.12 2.81 12.96
CA PHE A 61 22.07 3.73 13.60
C PHE A 61 22.83 3.03 14.73
N GLN A 62 24.15 3.20 14.76
CA GLN A 62 24.97 2.94 15.95
C GLN A 62 25.08 4.19 16.82
N ASP A 63 25.18 5.35 16.17
CA ASP A 63 25.21 6.68 16.77
C ASP A 63 24.73 7.72 15.74
N SER A 64 24.91 9.01 16.04
CA SER A 64 24.49 10.12 15.16
C SER A 64 25.25 10.27 13.83
N HIS A 65 26.36 9.56 13.62
CA HIS A 65 27.24 9.67 12.45
C HIS A 65 27.66 8.30 11.86
N THR A 66 27.13 7.20 12.39
CA THR A 66 27.52 5.84 12.02
C THR A 66 26.30 4.93 11.86
N LEU A 67 26.23 4.23 10.74
CA LEU A 67 25.28 3.14 10.47
C LEU A 67 25.97 1.78 10.55
N SER A 68 25.23 0.80 11.05
CA SER A 68 25.50 -0.63 10.89
C SER A 68 24.58 -1.18 9.80
N VAL A 69 25.15 -1.80 8.76
CA VAL A 69 24.39 -2.40 7.67
C VAL A 69 24.56 -3.91 7.69
N GLU A 70 23.49 -4.63 8.02
CA GLU A 70 23.44 -6.09 7.88
C GLU A 70 23.23 -6.43 6.40
N LEU A 71 24.22 -7.05 5.77
CA LEU A 71 24.23 -7.30 4.33
C LEU A 71 23.41 -8.54 3.98
N VAL A 72 22.71 -8.49 2.83
CA VAL A 72 21.92 -9.63 2.33
C VAL A 72 22.80 -10.86 2.05
N GLU A 73 24.05 -10.66 1.65
CA GLU A 73 25.04 -11.73 1.39
C GLU A 73 25.67 -12.28 2.69
N GLY A 74 25.28 -11.74 3.85
CA GLY A 74 25.83 -12.07 5.15
C GLY A 74 26.94 -11.10 5.58
N GLY A 75 27.13 -11.01 6.90
CA GLY A 75 28.07 -10.09 7.53
C GLY A 75 27.49 -8.68 7.75
N GLU A 76 28.33 -7.82 8.31
CA GLU A 76 27.97 -6.46 8.69
C GLU A 76 28.97 -5.46 8.14
N ARG A 77 28.48 -4.31 7.66
CA ARG A 77 29.30 -3.20 7.18
C ARG A 77 29.00 -1.94 7.97
N ILE A 78 30.05 -1.30 8.46
CA ILE A 78 29.97 0.01 9.10
C ILE A 78 30.05 1.10 8.03
N VAL A 79 29.16 2.08 8.11
CA VAL A 79 29.11 3.23 7.21
C VAL A 79 29.13 4.50 8.06
N THR A 80 30.22 5.25 8.00
CA THR A 80 30.28 6.60 8.56
C THR A 80 29.76 7.61 7.54
N PHE A 81 29.16 8.70 8.02
CA PHE A 81 28.61 9.74 7.16
C PHE A 81 28.80 11.13 7.79
N ASP A 82 28.92 12.15 6.93
CA ASP A 82 28.82 13.55 7.38
C ASP A 82 27.35 13.95 7.56
N ARG A 83 26.47 13.50 6.66
CA ARG A 83 25.02 13.73 6.68
C ARG A 83 24.27 12.47 6.30
N CYS A 84 23.08 12.26 6.86
CA CYS A 84 22.22 11.12 6.56
C CYS A 84 20.82 11.57 6.14
N LEU A 85 20.27 10.96 5.09
CA LEU A 85 18.86 11.09 4.72
C LEU A 85 18.13 9.76 4.98
N ILE A 86 17.12 9.79 5.85
CA ILE A 86 16.25 8.65 6.13
C ILE A 86 15.03 8.70 5.18
N ALA A 87 14.95 7.76 4.24
CA ALA A 87 13.86 7.66 3.26
C ALA A 87 13.26 6.24 3.21
N THR A 88 13.02 5.63 4.38
CA THR A 88 12.65 4.22 4.54
C THR A 88 11.19 3.90 4.21
N GLY A 89 10.39 4.91 3.87
CA GLY A 89 9.01 4.76 3.46
C GLY A 89 8.07 4.26 4.56
N ALA A 90 7.02 3.54 4.16
CA ALA A 90 6.02 2.96 5.05
C ALA A 90 5.52 1.60 4.54
N SER A 91 4.93 0.82 5.44
CA SER A 91 4.36 -0.52 5.18
C SER A 91 2.85 -0.56 5.41
N ALA A 92 2.14 -1.49 4.78
CA ALA A 92 0.69 -1.62 4.97
C ALA A 92 0.34 -1.92 6.44
N ALA A 93 -0.61 -1.16 7.00
CA ALA A 93 -1.08 -1.37 8.37
C ALA A 93 -2.05 -2.54 8.43
N VAL A 94 -1.88 -3.39 9.45
CA VAL A 94 -2.76 -4.52 9.74
C VAL A 94 -3.53 -4.21 11.03
N PRO A 95 -4.88 -4.13 10.99
CA PRO A 95 -5.66 -3.86 12.18
C PRO A 95 -5.65 -5.08 13.10
N PRO A 96 -5.70 -4.91 14.43
CA PRO A 96 -5.65 -6.01 15.40
C PRO A 96 -7.01 -6.73 15.51
N ILE A 97 -7.53 -7.25 14.39
CA ILE A 97 -8.78 -8.01 14.35
C ILE A 97 -8.48 -9.45 14.76
N PRO A 98 -9.16 -10.02 15.77
CA PRO A 98 -8.96 -11.40 16.20
C PRO A 98 -9.03 -12.38 15.04
N GLY A 99 -8.01 -13.24 14.94
CA GLY A 99 -7.88 -14.27 13.91
C GLY A 99 -7.36 -13.78 12.55
N LEU A 100 -7.21 -12.48 12.30
CA LEU A 100 -6.72 -11.99 11.00
C LEU A 100 -5.25 -12.33 10.73
N GLN A 101 -4.38 -12.20 11.72
CA GLN A 101 -2.93 -12.29 11.54
C GLN A 101 -2.47 -13.64 10.97
N ASP A 102 -3.16 -14.72 11.32
CA ASP A 102 -2.81 -16.09 10.93
C ASP A 102 -3.48 -16.55 9.61
N THR A 103 -4.05 -15.60 8.85
CA THR A 103 -4.79 -15.90 7.61
C THR A 103 -4.00 -15.47 6.37
N PRO A 104 -4.29 -16.03 5.18
CA PRO A 104 -3.63 -15.65 3.94
C PRO A 104 -4.19 -14.33 3.34
N PHE A 105 -4.53 -13.34 4.17
CA PHE A 105 -5.07 -12.08 3.70
C PHE A 105 -4.05 -11.34 2.81
N TRP A 106 -4.57 -10.48 1.94
CA TRP A 106 -3.79 -9.63 1.06
C TRP A 106 -3.63 -8.24 1.65
N ASN A 107 -2.42 -7.70 1.53
CA ASN A 107 -2.21 -6.26 1.43
C ASN A 107 -2.26 -5.86 -0.06
N SER A 108 -2.03 -4.58 -0.37
CA SER A 108 -2.04 -4.09 -1.75
C SER A 108 -1.02 -4.77 -2.66
N GLU A 109 0.17 -5.09 -2.13
CA GLU A 109 1.24 -5.76 -2.88
C GLU A 109 0.79 -7.16 -3.33
N LYS A 110 0.32 -7.99 -2.40
CA LYS A 110 -0.18 -9.34 -2.71
C LYS A 110 -1.37 -9.30 -3.67
N ALA A 111 -2.27 -8.34 -3.52
CA ALA A 111 -3.40 -8.16 -4.43
C ALA A 111 -2.93 -7.83 -5.86
N LEU A 112 -1.99 -6.88 -6.02
CA LEU A 112 -1.44 -6.50 -7.33
C LEU A 112 -0.60 -7.61 -7.97
N ALA A 113 0.01 -8.47 -7.17
CA ALA A 113 0.82 -9.61 -7.62
C ALA A 113 0.00 -10.89 -7.88
N SER A 114 -1.29 -10.92 -7.50
CA SER A 114 -2.14 -12.11 -7.70
C SER A 114 -2.25 -12.48 -9.18
N SER A 115 -2.02 -13.76 -9.48
CA SER A 115 -2.18 -14.37 -10.81
C SER A 115 -3.63 -14.74 -11.14
N SER A 116 -4.54 -14.68 -10.16
CA SER A 116 -5.95 -15.00 -10.33
C SER A 116 -6.87 -13.86 -9.86
N ILE A 117 -8.10 -13.87 -10.37
CA ILE A 117 -9.18 -13.00 -9.90
C ILE A 117 -10.08 -13.86 -8.98
N PRO A 118 -10.18 -13.56 -7.67
CA PRO A 118 -11.06 -14.29 -6.78
C PRO A 118 -12.52 -14.06 -7.19
N GLN A 119 -13.40 -15.07 -7.04
CA GLN A 119 -14.80 -14.89 -7.38
C GLN A 119 -15.48 -13.91 -6.43
N ARG A 120 -15.12 -13.94 -5.14
CA ARG A 120 -15.60 -13.06 -4.08
C ARG A 120 -14.41 -12.45 -3.35
N LEU A 121 -14.42 -11.13 -3.21
CA LEU A 121 -13.38 -10.36 -2.53
C LEU A 121 -14.02 -9.48 -1.46
N ALA A 122 -13.62 -9.65 -0.21
CA ALA A 122 -13.88 -8.66 0.83
C ALA A 122 -12.74 -7.65 0.90
N VAL A 123 -13.06 -6.39 1.17
CA VAL A 123 -12.08 -5.32 1.39
C VAL A 123 -12.34 -4.65 2.73
N ILE A 124 -11.38 -4.71 3.65
CA ILE A 124 -11.42 -3.93 4.90
C ILE A 124 -10.62 -2.64 4.66
N GLY A 125 -11.33 -1.51 4.59
CA GLY A 125 -10.74 -0.20 4.31
C GLY A 125 -11.69 0.67 3.47
N SER A 126 -11.56 1.99 3.57
CA SER A 126 -12.49 2.93 2.93
C SER A 126 -11.82 4.20 2.36
N SER A 127 -10.55 4.09 2.01
CA SER A 127 -9.74 5.17 1.41
C SER A 127 -9.02 4.66 0.16
N VAL A 128 -8.16 5.49 -0.44
CA VAL A 128 -7.59 5.35 -1.79
C VAL A 128 -7.25 3.91 -2.19
N VAL A 129 -6.32 3.25 -1.47
CA VAL A 129 -5.88 1.88 -1.80
C VAL A 129 -7.02 0.87 -1.78
N ALA A 130 -7.93 0.96 -0.80
CA ALA A 130 -9.06 0.06 -0.69
C ALA A 130 -10.01 0.22 -1.89
N LEU A 131 -10.31 1.46 -2.26
CA LEU A 131 -11.33 1.77 -3.26
C LEU A 131 -10.82 1.56 -4.69
N GLU A 132 -9.57 1.94 -4.97
CA GLU A 132 -8.93 1.68 -6.27
C GLU A 132 -8.87 0.18 -6.57
N LEU A 133 -8.39 -0.62 -5.62
CA LEU A 133 -8.27 -2.06 -5.80
C LEU A 133 -9.65 -2.74 -5.79
N ALA A 134 -10.57 -2.33 -4.92
CA ALA A 134 -11.94 -2.86 -4.93
C ALA A 134 -12.58 -2.72 -6.32
N GLN A 135 -12.54 -1.51 -6.91
CA GLN A 135 -13.14 -1.29 -8.22
C GLN A 135 -12.38 -2.02 -9.34
N ALA A 136 -11.05 -2.06 -9.28
CA ALA A 136 -10.24 -2.80 -10.25
C ALA A 136 -10.63 -4.29 -10.28
N PHE A 137 -10.68 -4.95 -9.13
CA PHE A 137 -11.09 -6.37 -9.02
C PHE A 137 -12.55 -6.59 -9.42
N ALA A 138 -13.46 -5.69 -9.03
CA ALA A 138 -14.87 -5.77 -9.45
C ALA A 138 -15.01 -5.74 -10.98
N ARG A 139 -14.33 -4.79 -11.63
CA ARG A 139 -14.34 -4.65 -13.09
C ARG A 139 -13.63 -5.79 -13.81
N LEU A 140 -12.74 -6.51 -13.16
CA LEU A 140 -12.06 -7.69 -13.69
C LEU A 140 -12.84 -9.01 -13.47
N GLY A 141 -13.84 -9.06 -12.59
CA GLY A 141 -14.64 -10.28 -12.39
C GLY A 141 -15.14 -10.54 -10.98
N SER A 142 -14.50 -9.98 -9.95
CA SER A 142 -14.85 -10.28 -8.56
C SER A 142 -16.21 -9.69 -8.18
N ARG A 143 -16.98 -10.41 -7.37
CA ARG A 143 -18.01 -9.83 -6.53
C ARG A 143 -17.34 -9.21 -5.31
N VAL A 144 -17.40 -7.89 -5.18
CA VAL A 144 -16.66 -7.16 -4.15
C VAL A 144 -17.59 -6.63 -3.07
N THR A 145 -17.22 -6.84 -1.81
CA THR A 145 -17.87 -6.27 -0.63
C THR A 145 -16.86 -5.45 0.17
N ILE A 146 -17.12 -4.16 0.36
CA ILE A 146 -16.28 -3.22 1.11
C ILE A 146 -16.86 -3.04 2.51
N LEU A 147 -16.03 -3.29 3.52
CA LEU A 147 -16.31 -3.01 4.93
C LEU A 147 -15.69 -1.65 5.29
N ALA A 148 -16.52 -0.61 5.28
CA ALA A 148 -16.12 0.74 5.65
C ALA A 148 -16.51 1.01 7.11
N ARG A 149 -15.53 1.24 7.99
CA ARG A 149 -15.81 1.50 9.42
C ARG A 149 -16.67 2.74 9.66
N ASN A 150 -16.61 3.71 8.74
CA ASN A 150 -17.42 4.92 8.70
C ASN A 150 -18.08 5.00 7.31
N SER A 151 -17.97 6.13 6.62
CA SER A 151 -18.23 6.28 5.18
C SER A 151 -16.95 6.11 4.34
N LEU A 152 -17.12 6.01 3.02
CA LEU A 152 -16.00 6.13 2.07
C LEU A 152 -15.39 7.54 2.15
N PHE A 153 -14.06 7.63 2.07
CA PHE A 153 -13.32 8.90 2.16
C PHE A 153 -13.73 9.79 3.36
N PHE A 154 -13.95 9.18 4.52
CA PHE A 154 -14.44 9.85 5.74
C PHE A 154 -13.65 11.10 6.20
N ARG A 155 -12.40 11.26 5.78
CA ARG A 155 -11.55 12.43 6.13
C ARG A 155 -11.60 13.56 5.10
N GLU A 156 -12.26 13.34 3.98
CA GLU A 156 -12.40 14.30 2.87
C GLU A 156 -13.78 14.97 2.93
N ASP A 157 -14.05 15.85 1.97
CA ASP A 157 -15.39 16.41 1.77
C ASP A 157 -16.43 15.27 1.63
N PRO A 158 -17.51 15.27 2.44
CA PRO A 158 -18.52 14.21 2.42
C PRO A 158 -19.15 13.95 1.04
N ALA A 159 -19.19 14.94 0.15
CA ALA A 159 -19.71 14.79 -1.21
C ALA A 159 -18.90 13.78 -2.03
N ILE A 160 -17.58 13.69 -1.79
CA ILE A 160 -16.68 12.73 -2.47
C ILE A 160 -17.07 11.31 -2.10
N GLY A 161 -17.20 11.04 -0.79
CA GLY A 161 -17.61 9.75 -0.28
C GLY A 161 -18.99 9.33 -0.79
N ALA A 162 -19.97 10.24 -0.75
CA ALA A 162 -21.33 9.97 -1.21
C ALA A 162 -21.38 9.65 -2.72
N ALA A 163 -20.69 10.43 -3.55
CA ALA A 163 -20.64 10.21 -4.99
C ALA A 163 -19.99 8.86 -5.34
N LEU A 164 -18.87 8.52 -4.68
CA LEU A 164 -18.20 7.24 -4.91
C LEU A 164 -19.01 6.04 -4.42
N THR A 165 -19.68 6.15 -3.27
CA THR A 165 -20.59 5.09 -2.80
C THR A 165 -21.71 4.83 -3.81
N ALA A 166 -22.32 5.89 -4.36
CA ALA A 166 -23.35 5.76 -5.38
C ALA A 166 -22.81 5.10 -6.66
N ALA A 167 -21.64 5.53 -7.14
CA ALA A 167 -21.00 4.94 -8.32
C ALA A 167 -20.64 3.45 -8.10
N PHE A 168 -20.11 3.09 -6.95
CA PHE A 168 -19.74 1.72 -6.62
C PHE A 168 -20.95 0.80 -6.55
N ARG A 169 -22.04 1.24 -5.90
CA ARG A 169 -23.30 0.50 -5.85
C ARG A 169 -23.91 0.32 -7.25
N LEU A 170 -23.81 1.33 -8.12
CA LEU A 170 -24.26 1.24 -9.51
C LEU A 170 -23.48 0.18 -10.30
N GLU A 171 -22.18 0.01 -10.03
CA GLU A 171 -21.34 -1.02 -10.65
C GLU A 171 -21.44 -2.40 -9.95
N GLY A 172 -22.35 -2.56 -8.98
CA GLY A 172 -22.58 -3.82 -8.27
C GLY A 172 -21.59 -4.12 -7.14
N ILE A 173 -20.80 -3.14 -6.71
CA ILE A 173 -19.93 -3.26 -5.53
C ILE A 173 -20.79 -3.02 -4.28
N GLU A 174 -20.76 -3.97 -3.36
CA GLU A 174 -21.44 -3.84 -2.08
C GLU A 174 -20.61 -2.96 -1.14
N VAL A 175 -21.21 -1.90 -0.62
CA VAL A 175 -20.54 -0.97 0.30
C VAL A 175 -21.29 -0.99 1.64
N LEU A 176 -20.71 -1.68 2.62
CA LEU A 176 -21.19 -1.77 3.99
C LEU A 176 -20.56 -0.66 4.82
N GLU A 177 -21.27 0.45 4.93
CA GLU A 177 -20.85 1.59 5.76
C GLU A 177 -21.07 1.30 7.26
N GLN A 178 -20.35 2.02 8.11
CA GLN A 178 -20.38 1.84 9.56
C GLN A 178 -20.10 0.39 10.01
N THR A 179 -19.35 -0.38 9.21
CA THR A 179 -19.20 -1.84 9.37
C THR A 179 -17.75 -2.21 9.59
N GLN A 180 -17.51 -3.01 10.63
CA GLN A 180 -16.21 -3.58 10.97
C GLN A 180 -16.37 -5.09 11.17
N ALA A 181 -15.33 -5.85 10.84
CA ALA A 181 -15.24 -7.25 11.20
C ALA A 181 -14.76 -7.35 12.66
N SER A 182 -15.52 -8.05 13.50
CA SER A 182 -15.14 -8.33 14.89
C SER A 182 -14.25 -9.56 15.02
N GLN A 183 -14.29 -10.45 14.02
CA GLN A 183 -13.49 -11.66 13.94
C GLN A 183 -13.26 -12.03 12.48
N VAL A 184 -12.09 -12.57 12.18
CA VAL A 184 -11.77 -13.18 10.90
C VAL A 184 -11.38 -14.63 11.14
N ALA A 185 -11.93 -15.54 10.35
CA ALA A 185 -11.49 -16.93 10.28
C ALA A 185 -11.20 -17.30 8.83
N HIS A 186 -10.30 -18.26 8.62
CA HIS A 186 -10.03 -18.84 7.32
C HIS A 186 -9.99 -20.37 7.44
N ALA A 187 -10.92 -21.04 6.77
CA ALA A 187 -11.04 -22.50 6.80
C ALA A 187 -11.53 -23.00 5.44
N ASN A 188 -11.05 -24.18 5.04
CA ASN A 188 -11.44 -24.83 3.77
C ASN A 188 -11.28 -23.94 2.52
N GLY A 189 -10.30 -23.02 2.53
CA GLY A 189 -10.02 -22.10 1.42
C GLY A 189 -10.97 -20.91 1.30
N GLU A 190 -11.75 -20.61 2.35
CA GLU A 190 -12.68 -19.48 2.39
C GLU A 190 -12.42 -18.62 3.64
N PHE A 191 -12.56 -17.30 3.50
CA PHE A 191 -12.61 -16.35 4.61
C PHE A 191 -14.05 -16.20 5.12
N VAL A 192 -14.20 -16.19 6.44
CA VAL A 192 -15.44 -15.84 7.13
C VAL A 192 -15.18 -14.63 8.02
N LEU A 193 -15.85 -13.52 7.73
CA LEU A 193 -15.78 -12.30 8.51
C LEU A 193 -17.06 -12.15 9.32
N THR A 194 -16.95 -12.13 10.64
CA THR A 194 -18.09 -11.84 11.51
C THR A 194 -18.27 -10.34 11.60
N THR A 195 -19.45 -9.83 11.21
CA THR A 195 -19.78 -8.41 11.26
C THR A 195 -21.11 -8.20 11.99
N LYS A 196 -21.42 -6.94 12.32
CA LYS A 196 -22.75 -6.59 12.88
C LYS A 196 -23.92 -6.84 11.92
N HIS A 197 -23.65 -7.03 10.63
CA HIS A 197 -24.65 -7.32 9.60
C HIS A 197 -24.74 -8.82 9.26
N GLY A 198 -24.05 -9.68 10.02
CA GLY A 198 -23.94 -11.11 9.77
C GLY A 198 -22.57 -11.53 9.24
N GLU A 199 -22.48 -12.77 8.79
CA GLU A 199 -21.24 -13.32 8.20
C GLU A 199 -21.06 -12.87 6.75
N VAL A 200 -19.86 -12.42 6.42
CA VAL A 200 -19.41 -12.19 5.04
C VAL A 200 -18.44 -13.30 4.67
N ARG A 201 -18.79 -14.09 3.65
CA ARG A 201 -18.00 -15.24 3.17
C ARG A 201 -17.41 -14.98 1.80
N VAL A 202 -16.09 -15.05 1.68
CA VAL A 202 -15.36 -14.68 0.47
C VAL A 202 -14.15 -15.58 0.22
N ASP A 203 -13.71 -15.66 -1.03
CA ASP A 203 -12.53 -16.46 -1.39
C ASP A 203 -11.24 -15.76 -0.97
N GLN A 204 -11.26 -14.42 -0.95
CA GLN A 204 -10.10 -13.64 -0.56
C GLN A 204 -10.45 -12.36 0.20
N LEU A 205 -9.54 -11.94 1.07
CA LEU A 205 -9.64 -10.73 1.87
C LEU A 205 -8.48 -9.76 1.54
N LEU A 206 -8.80 -8.53 1.16
CA LEU A 206 -7.86 -7.41 1.07
C LEU A 206 -7.99 -6.52 2.32
N VAL A 207 -6.87 -6.28 2.99
CA VAL A 207 -6.75 -5.33 4.10
C VAL A 207 -5.99 -4.11 3.63
N ALA A 208 -6.68 -2.97 3.60
CA ALA A 208 -6.17 -1.69 3.12
C ALA A 208 -6.56 -0.56 4.11
N THR A 209 -6.06 -0.67 5.34
CA THR A 209 -6.48 0.20 6.46
C THR A 209 -5.51 1.35 6.77
N GLY A 210 -4.57 1.63 5.87
CA GLY A 210 -3.56 2.67 6.02
C GLY A 210 -2.15 2.10 5.92
N ARG A 211 -1.17 2.94 6.23
CA ARG A 211 0.25 2.61 6.20
C ARG A 211 0.93 3.12 7.46
N THR A 212 1.94 2.41 7.94
CA THR A 212 2.74 2.75 9.12
C THR A 212 4.17 3.08 8.69
N PRO A 213 4.76 4.20 9.14
CA PRO A 213 6.16 4.56 8.87
C PRO A 213 7.14 3.42 9.20
N ASN A 214 8.13 3.19 8.32
CA ASN A 214 9.17 2.19 8.52
C ASN A 214 10.32 2.75 9.37
N THR A 215 10.06 2.99 10.65
CA THR A 215 11.04 3.54 11.61
C THR A 215 11.50 2.52 12.64
N HIS A 216 10.73 1.45 12.83
CA HIS A 216 11.13 0.32 13.67
C HIS A 216 12.35 -0.40 13.09
N GLY A 217 13.32 -0.74 13.95
CA GLY A 217 14.57 -1.39 13.56
C GLY A 217 15.70 -0.46 13.12
N LEU A 218 15.43 0.84 12.93
CA LEU A 218 16.46 1.82 12.59
C LEU A 218 17.32 2.26 13.77
N ASN A 219 16.93 1.94 15.01
CA ASN A 219 17.62 2.38 16.24
C ASN A 219 17.78 3.91 16.35
N LEU A 220 16.70 4.66 16.06
CA LEU A 220 16.72 6.13 16.03
C LEU A 220 17.08 6.80 17.35
N GLU A 221 16.86 6.12 18.48
CA GLU A 221 17.28 6.59 19.81
C GLU A 221 18.81 6.75 19.89
N ALA A 222 19.59 5.84 19.31
CA ALA A 222 21.05 5.94 19.30
C ALA A 222 21.55 7.16 18.49
N ALA A 223 20.80 7.57 17.48
CA ALA A 223 21.04 8.81 16.74
C ALA A 223 20.45 10.06 17.42
N GLY A 224 19.52 9.89 18.36
CA GLY A 224 18.76 10.96 19.01
C GLY A 224 17.73 11.64 18.09
N VAL A 225 17.17 10.90 17.14
CA VAL A 225 16.13 11.36 16.21
C VAL A 225 14.74 11.14 16.83
N GLN A 226 13.93 12.19 16.91
CA GLN A 226 12.60 12.15 17.52
C GLN A 226 11.53 11.66 16.55
N LEU A 227 10.62 10.84 17.07
CA LEU A 227 9.40 10.38 16.40
C LEU A 227 8.17 11.10 16.95
N ASP A 228 7.13 11.24 16.15
CA ASP A 228 5.81 11.64 16.63
C ASP A 228 5.04 10.45 17.24
N GLU A 229 3.83 10.71 17.75
CA GLU A 229 2.96 9.69 18.38
C GLU A 229 2.56 8.54 17.44
N ARG A 230 2.71 8.72 16.12
CA ARG A 230 2.40 7.70 15.10
C ARG A 230 3.65 6.94 14.65
N GLY A 231 4.80 7.22 15.26
CA GLY A 231 6.09 6.63 14.92
C GLY A 231 6.72 7.22 13.66
N ALA A 232 6.24 8.37 13.16
CA ALA A 232 6.83 9.06 12.02
C ALA A 232 7.98 9.98 12.47
N ILE A 233 9.03 10.13 11.65
CA ILE A 233 10.14 11.04 11.96
C ILE A 233 9.65 12.49 11.89
N GLN A 234 9.87 13.24 12.98
CA GLN A 234 9.54 14.65 13.03
C GLN A 234 10.55 15.45 12.19
N ILE A 235 10.03 16.31 11.31
CA ILE A 235 10.86 17.17 10.45
C ILE A 235 10.34 18.60 10.37
N ASP A 236 11.25 19.53 10.10
CA ASP A 236 10.92 20.90 9.69
C ASP A 236 10.60 21.00 8.17
N GLN A 237 10.31 22.22 7.68
CA GLN A 237 10.05 22.45 6.24
C GLN A 237 11.26 22.20 5.33
N GLY A 238 12.47 22.18 5.91
CA GLY A 238 13.72 21.85 5.24
C GLY A 238 14.09 20.36 5.36
N MET A 239 13.17 19.50 5.79
CA MET A 239 13.37 18.06 5.99
C MET A 239 14.41 17.71 7.08
N ARG A 240 14.77 18.67 7.95
CA ARG A 240 15.69 18.45 9.07
C ARG A 240 14.97 17.72 10.19
N SER A 241 15.60 16.68 10.75
CA SER A 241 15.10 16.04 11.97
C SER A 241 15.47 16.84 13.23
N SER A 242 15.24 16.27 14.42
CA SER A 242 15.76 16.80 15.69
C SER A 242 17.29 16.79 15.79
N LYS A 243 18.00 16.25 14.79
CA LYS A 243 19.47 16.25 14.67
C LYS A 243 19.89 16.96 13.40
N ALA A 244 20.82 17.92 13.53
CA ALA A 244 21.24 18.81 12.47
C ALA A 244 21.80 18.09 11.23
N ASP A 245 22.45 16.95 11.45
CA ASP A 245 23.13 16.18 10.41
C ASP A 245 22.27 15.05 9.82
N ILE A 246 21.05 14.88 10.32
CA ILE A 246 20.13 13.82 9.91
C ILE A 246 18.82 14.43 9.41
N TYR A 247 18.48 14.07 8.18
CA TYR A 247 17.29 14.49 7.46
C TYR A 247 16.35 13.30 7.29
N ALA A 248 15.07 13.56 7.04
CA ALA A 248 14.13 12.52 6.65
C ALA A 248 13.15 13.03 5.59
N ALA A 249 12.69 12.14 4.70
CA ALA A 249 11.79 12.50 3.62
C ALA A 249 10.83 11.37 3.24
N GLY A 250 9.61 11.74 2.81
CA GLY A 250 8.60 10.80 2.31
C GLY A 250 7.85 10.08 3.42
N ASP A 251 7.32 8.89 3.12
CA ASP A 251 6.33 8.21 3.97
C ASP A 251 6.81 7.80 5.36
N CYS A 252 8.12 7.85 5.64
CA CYS A 252 8.64 7.64 7.01
C CYS A 252 8.45 8.87 7.92
N THR A 253 8.01 9.99 7.36
CA THR A 253 7.74 11.26 8.03
C THR A 253 6.23 11.52 8.13
N ASN A 254 5.84 12.66 8.70
CA ASN A 254 4.45 13.10 8.78
C ASN A 254 3.93 13.80 7.50
N GLN A 255 4.70 13.78 6.41
CA GLN A 255 4.31 14.36 5.13
C GLN A 255 3.18 13.57 4.44
N PRO A 256 2.43 14.19 3.52
CA PRO A 256 1.51 13.47 2.64
C PRO A 256 2.22 12.36 1.86
N GLN A 257 1.63 11.16 1.86
CA GLN A 257 2.23 9.94 1.29
C GLN A 257 2.01 9.84 -0.22
N PHE A 258 2.66 10.73 -0.97
CA PHE A 258 2.66 10.73 -2.42
C PHE A 258 4.08 10.71 -2.96
N VAL A 259 4.33 9.93 -4.01
CA VAL A 259 5.67 9.79 -4.60
C VAL A 259 6.27 11.13 -5.03
N TYR A 260 5.46 12.06 -5.54
CA TYR A 260 5.93 13.40 -5.93
C TYR A 260 6.25 14.30 -4.74
N VAL A 261 5.61 14.09 -3.58
CA VAL A 261 5.96 14.77 -2.32
C VAL A 261 7.29 14.21 -1.80
N ALA A 262 7.42 12.89 -1.74
CA ALA A 262 8.66 12.23 -1.30
C ALA A 262 9.87 12.63 -2.17
N ALA A 263 9.72 12.65 -3.49
CA ALA A 263 10.78 13.08 -4.41
C ALA A 263 11.15 14.56 -4.21
N ALA A 264 10.15 15.45 -4.07
CA ALA A 264 10.40 16.87 -3.86
C ALA A 264 11.03 17.15 -2.47
N ALA A 265 10.68 16.36 -1.45
CA ALA A 265 11.29 16.42 -0.13
C ALA A 265 12.74 15.91 -0.15
N GLY A 266 13.02 14.77 -0.78
CA GLY A 266 14.36 14.22 -0.94
C GLY A 266 15.30 15.19 -1.68
N ASN A 267 14.83 15.79 -2.77
CA ASN A 267 15.59 16.79 -3.52
C ASN A 267 15.97 18.01 -2.68
N ARG A 268 15.06 18.48 -1.82
CA ARG A 268 15.32 19.62 -0.93
C ARG A 268 16.23 19.27 0.25
N ALA A 269 16.15 18.05 0.77
CA ALA A 269 17.03 17.58 1.83
C ALA A 269 18.49 17.45 1.35
N ALA A 270 18.70 17.24 0.05
CA ALA A 270 20.03 17.14 -0.56
C ALA A 270 20.69 18.50 -0.87
N ILE A 271 19.93 19.61 -0.85
CA ILE A 271 20.42 20.99 -1.06
C ILE A 271 20.89 21.56 0.28
#